data_AF-A0A0K1EEN6-F1
#
_entry.id   AF-A0A0K1EEN6-F1
#
_cell.length_a   1.000
_cell.length_b   1.000
_cell.length_c   1.000
_cell.angle_alpha   90.00
_cell.angle_beta   90.00
_cell.angle_gamma   90.00
#
_symmetry.space_group_name_H-M   'P 1'
#
loop_
_entity.id
_entity.type
_entity.pdbx_description
1 polymer ?
#
loop_
_entity_poly.entity_id
_entity_poly.type
_entity_poly.pdbx_seq_one_letter_code
_entity_poly.pdbx_strand_id
1 'polypeptide(L)'
;MVIFLLGMVVILGTVGFLVVRFGMRPSAAEGPAAVLGPIGRRARATFARVDPPVILGRYGHGPSYNRVPVSLQLADANQVIETHLTCLSTHLHLLQPGAPCELLIDPADPTRLMVTGVQNAFGVVVPAEIGSSHFRW
;
A
#
# COMPACT_ATOMS: atom_id res chain seq x y z
N MET A 1 -35.06 31.15 -27.91
CA MET A 1 -33.58 31.12 -27.96
C MET A 1 -32.93 31.34 -26.61
N VAL A 2 -33.28 32.39 -25.85
CA VAL A 2 -32.62 32.75 -24.57
C VAL A 2 -32.68 31.64 -23.51
N ILE A 3 -33.82 30.94 -23.37
CA ILE A 3 -34.00 29.86 -22.38
C ILE A 3 -33.09 28.65 -22.68
N PHE A 4 -32.88 28.32 -23.95
CA PHE A 4 -31.99 27.23 -24.37
C PHE A 4 -30.51 27.54 -24.07
N LEU A 5 -30.10 28.78 -24.29
CA LEU A 5 -28.77 29.27 -23.95
C LEU A 5 -28.50 29.20 -22.44
N LEU A 6 -29.48 29.60 -21.63
CA LEU A 6 -29.39 29.51 -20.18
C LEU A 6 -29.27 28.06 -19.70
N GLY A 7 -30.02 27.14 -20.29
CA GLY A 7 -29.93 25.70 -20.00
C GLY A 7 -28.55 25.10 -20.30
N MET A 8 -27.93 25.46 -21.44
CA MET A 8 -26.59 24.97 -21.79
C MET A 8 -25.52 25.44 -20.80
N VAL A 9 -25.58 26.70 -20.35
CA VAL A 9 -24.60 27.24 -19.39
C VAL A 9 -24.69 26.52 -18.05
N VAL A 10 -25.91 26.21 -17.58
CA VAL A 10 -26.10 25.46 -16.33
C VAL A 10 -25.58 24.02 -16.45
N ILE A 11 -25.82 23.35 -17.57
CA ILE A 11 -25.31 22.00 -17.82
C ILE A 11 -23.77 21.99 -17.92
N LEU A 12 -23.16 22.92 -18.66
CA LEU A 12 -21.70 23.05 -18.75
C LEU A 12 -21.07 23.38 -17.40
N GLY A 13 -21.69 24.28 -16.61
CA GLY A 13 -21.23 24.63 -15.27
C GLY A 13 -21.31 23.47 -14.29
N THR A 14 -22.41 22.71 -14.31
CA THR A 14 -22.59 21.54 -13.44
C THR A 14 -21.66 20.38 -13.80
N VAL A 15 -21.46 20.11 -15.10
CA VAL A 15 -20.50 19.09 -15.56
C VAL A 15 -19.07 19.51 -15.20
N GLY A 16 -18.69 20.77 -15.43
CA GLY A 16 -17.38 21.29 -15.04
C GLY A 16 -17.13 21.21 -13.53
N PHE A 17 -18.13 21.58 -12.73
CA PHE A 17 -18.08 21.46 -11.26
C PHE A 17 -17.98 20.01 -10.79
N LEU A 18 -18.72 19.09 -11.41
CA LEU A 18 -18.63 17.65 -11.12
C LEU A 18 -17.27 17.09 -11.49
N VAL A 19 -16.70 17.44 -12.65
CA VAL A 19 -15.37 16.99 -13.09
C VAL A 19 -14.28 17.51 -12.15
N VAL A 20 -14.35 18.79 -11.72
CA VAL A 20 -13.40 19.34 -10.74
C VAL A 20 -13.55 18.66 -9.37
N ARG A 21 -14.78 18.39 -8.92
CA ARG A 21 -15.04 17.77 -7.61
C ARG A 21 -14.70 16.27 -7.58
N PHE A 22 -14.85 15.55 -8.69
CA PHE A 22 -14.42 14.15 -8.81
C PHE A 22 -12.95 14.00 -9.21
N GLY A 23 -12.36 14.99 -9.88
CA GLY A 23 -10.92 15.08 -10.17
C GLY A 23 -10.09 15.49 -8.95
N MET A 24 -10.71 16.19 -7.99
CA MET A 24 -10.21 16.36 -6.62
C MET A 24 -10.73 15.28 -5.66
N ARG A 25 -10.99 14.06 -6.14
CA ARG A 25 -10.76 12.93 -5.23
C ARG A 25 -9.28 13.03 -4.86
N PRO A 26 -8.89 13.07 -3.57
CA PRO A 26 -7.49 12.87 -3.22
C PRO A 26 -7.10 11.59 -3.94
N SER A 27 -6.30 11.77 -4.98
CA SER A 27 -5.70 10.69 -5.72
C SER A 27 -5.11 9.75 -4.68
N ALA A 28 -5.10 8.47 -4.98
CA ALA A 28 -4.34 7.45 -4.27
C ALA A 28 -2.82 7.72 -4.27
N ALA A 29 -2.41 8.99 -4.23
CA ALA A 29 -1.07 9.55 -4.17
C ALA A 29 -0.63 9.86 -2.73
N GLU A 30 -1.52 9.74 -1.74
CA GLU A 30 -1.15 9.73 -0.31
C GLU A 30 -1.01 8.27 0.20
N GLY A 31 -0.50 7.40 -0.66
CA GLY A 31 -0.17 6.04 -0.31
C GLY A 31 1.29 5.94 0.18
N PRO A 32 1.60 4.94 1.03
CA PRO A 32 2.95 4.50 1.37
C PRO A 32 3.97 4.54 0.21
N ALA A 33 3.49 4.16 -0.98
CA ALA A 33 4.27 4.03 -2.19
C ALA A 33 4.68 5.37 -2.80
N ALA A 34 4.00 6.47 -2.49
CA ALA A 34 4.35 7.79 -2.98
C ALA A 34 5.57 8.38 -2.24
N VAL A 35 5.76 8.02 -0.96
CA VAL A 35 6.87 8.53 -0.13
C VAL A 35 8.14 7.72 -0.36
N LEU A 36 8.03 6.38 -0.41
CA LEU A 36 9.16 5.48 -0.67
C LEU A 36 9.42 5.25 -2.16
N GLY A 37 8.47 5.51 -3.05
CA GLY A 37 8.63 5.33 -4.50
C GLY A 37 9.84 6.05 -5.13
N PRO A 38 10.11 7.34 -4.81
CA PRO A 38 11.22 8.07 -5.42
C PRO A 38 12.60 7.80 -4.79
N ILE A 39 12.65 7.30 -3.55
CA ILE A 39 13.90 7.15 -2.77
C ILE A 39 14.23 5.70 -2.40
N GLY A 40 13.24 4.81 -2.45
CA GLY A 40 13.35 3.43 -2.01
C GLY A 40 14.07 2.56 -3.02
N ARG A 41 15.04 1.77 -2.54
CA ARG A 41 15.66 0.72 -3.33
C ARG A 41 14.66 -0.41 -3.53
N ARG A 42 14.38 -0.74 -4.79
CA ARG A 42 13.62 -1.94 -5.15
C ARG A 42 14.44 -3.19 -4.86
N ALA A 43 13.85 -4.14 -4.17
CA ALA A 43 14.45 -5.43 -3.88
C ALA A 43 13.40 -6.53 -3.96
N ARG A 44 13.86 -7.77 -4.15
CA ARG A 44 13.02 -8.96 -4.02
C ARG A 44 13.37 -9.66 -2.72
N ALA A 45 12.34 -10.14 -2.04
CA ALA A 45 12.50 -10.91 -0.82
C ALA A 45 11.53 -12.07 -0.76
N THR A 46 11.80 -13.00 0.14
CA THR A 46 10.88 -14.08 0.49
C THR A 46 10.55 -13.96 1.97
N PHE A 47 9.28 -14.15 2.33
CA PHE A 47 8.89 -14.22 3.73
C PHE A 47 9.50 -15.48 4.37
N ALA A 48 10.59 -15.34 5.11
CA ALA A 48 11.22 -16.46 5.80
C ALA A 48 10.37 -16.93 7.00
N ARG A 49 9.78 -15.97 7.72
CA ARG A 49 8.88 -16.23 8.86
C ARG A 49 7.78 -15.18 8.91
N VAL A 50 6.56 -15.62 9.22
CA VAL A 50 5.41 -14.76 9.48
C VAL A 50 4.81 -15.23 10.81
N ASP A 51 4.85 -14.37 11.81
CA ASP A 51 4.28 -14.67 13.12
C ASP A 51 2.78 -14.31 13.18
N PRO A 52 2.03 -14.87 14.16
CA PRO A 52 0.63 -14.53 14.34
C PRO A 52 0.41 -13.00 14.46
N PRO A 53 -0.60 -12.45 13.76
CA PRO A 53 -0.87 -11.02 13.79
C PRO A 53 -1.29 -10.56 15.19
N VAL A 54 -0.73 -9.44 15.63
CA VAL A 54 -1.22 -8.68 16.78
C VAL A 54 -2.23 -7.66 16.29
N ILE A 55 -3.48 -7.78 16.74
CA ILE A 55 -4.55 -6.84 16.39
C ILE A 55 -4.26 -5.52 17.09
N LEU A 56 -4.00 -4.45 16.32
CA LEU A 56 -3.71 -3.12 16.89
C LEU A 56 -4.98 -2.38 17.34
N GLY A 57 -6.15 -2.92 17.00
CA GLY A 57 -7.46 -2.40 17.37
C GLY A 57 -8.26 -1.90 16.16
N ARG A 58 -9.48 -1.44 16.45
CA ARG A 58 -10.39 -0.84 15.48
C ARG A 58 -10.71 0.57 15.96
N TYR A 59 -10.31 1.59 15.20
CA TYR A 59 -10.77 2.96 15.46
C TYR A 59 -12.16 3.14 14.85
N GLY A 60 -13.20 3.02 15.67
CA GLY A 60 -14.60 3.21 15.27
C GLY A 60 -15.11 2.16 14.28
N HIS A 61 -15.82 2.60 13.23
CA HIS A 61 -16.30 1.72 12.15
C HIS A 61 -15.25 1.43 11.08
N GLY A 62 -14.04 2.00 11.19
CA GLY A 62 -12.97 1.89 10.20
C GLY A 62 -12.39 0.47 10.03
N PRO A 63 -11.50 0.30 9.04
CA PRO A 63 -10.84 -0.97 8.80
C PRO A 63 -9.92 -1.36 9.97
N SER A 64 -9.88 -2.66 10.27
CA SER A 64 -8.99 -3.21 11.28
C SER A 64 -7.58 -3.38 10.71
N TYR A 65 -6.60 -2.87 11.44
CA TYR A 65 -5.18 -3.01 11.12
C TYR A 65 -4.53 -4.04 12.04
N ASN A 66 -3.65 -4.83 11.47
CA ASN A 66 -2.88 -5.84 12.17
C ASN A 66 -1.40 -5.52 12.03
N ARG A 67 -0.69 -5.72 13.14
CA ARG A 67 0.77 -5.71 13.14
C ARG A 67 1.23 -7.15 13.06
N VAL A 68 1.98 -7.46 12.01
CA VAL A 68 2.48 -8.81 11.74
C VAL A 68 4.00 -8.77 11.85
N PRO A 69 4.60 -9.39 12.88
CA PRO A 69 6.05 -9.59 12.90
C PRO A 69 6.43 -10.51 11.74
N VAL A 70 7.41 -10.09 10.95
CA VAL A 70 7.89 -10.85 9.80
C VAL A 70 9.41 -10.85 9.73
N SER A 71 9.94 -11.92 9.16
CA SER A 71 11.32 -12.04 8.75
C SER A 71 11.37 -12.15 7.23
N LEU A 72 12.08 -11.25 6.58
CA LEU A 72 12.20 -11.15 5.13
C LEU A 72 13.64 -11.52 4.72
N GLN A 73 13.80 -12.55 3.89
CA GLN A 73 15.09 -12.90 3.30
C GLN A 73 15.22 -12.20 1.95
N LEU A 74 16.19 -11.29 1.82
CA LEU A 74 16.47 -10.63 0.55
C LEU A 74 17.09 -11.63 -0.44
N ALA A 75 16.71 -11.53 -1.71
CA ALA A 75 17.24 -12.40 -2.76
C ALA A 75 18.68 -12.03 -3.15
N ASP A 76 19.01 -10.73 -3.15
CA ASP A 76 20.27 -10.22 -3.70
C ASP A 76 21.41 -10.20 -2.68
N ALA A 77 21.06 -10.13 -1.40
CA ALA A 77 21.99 -10.15 -0.29
C ALA A 77 21.44 -11.23 0.63
N ASN A 78 22.23 -12.23 1.02
CA ASN A 78 21.84 -13.27 1.97
C ASN A 78 21.67 -12.67 3.38
N GLN A 79 20.77 -11.70 3.48
CA GLN A 79 20.49 -10.82 4.58
C GLN A 79 19.03 -11.02 4.93
N VAL A 80 18.79 -11.18 6.24
CA VAL A 80 17.47 -11.32 6.81
C VAL A 80 17.10 -10.01 7.50
N ILE A 81 15.94 -9.45 7.15
CA ILE A 81 15.38 -8.25 7.75
C ILE A 81 14.25 -8.68 8.68
N GLU A 82 14.40 -8.40 9.96
CA GLU A 82 13.33 -8.57 10.95
C GLU A 82 12.59 -7.24 11.11
N THR A 83 11.29 -7.24 10.88
CA THR A 83 10.46 -6.04 10.98
C THR A 83 9.02 -6.39 11.34
N HIS A 84 8.18 -5.37 11.51
CA HIS A 84 6.75 -5.56 11.68
C HIS A 84 6.02 -4.86 10.56
N LEU A 85 5.18 -5.59 9.83
CA LEU A 85 4.31 -5.03 8.82
C LEU A 85 2.99 -4.61 9.43
N THR A 86 2.49 -3.44 9.03
CA THR A 86 1.16 -2.97 9.38
C THR A 86 0.26 -3.17 8.17
N CYS A 87 -0.67 -4.11 8.23
CA CYS A 87 -1.54 -4.45 7.11
C CYS A 87 -3.01 -4.46 7.50
N LEU A 88 -3.88 -4.23 6.53
CA LEU A 88 -5.32 -4.44 6.68
C LEU A 88 -5.60 -5.93 6.91
N SER A 89 -6.64 -6.26 7.68
CA SER A 89 -7.08 -7.65 7.86
C SER A 89 -7.34 -8.37 6.53
N THR A 90 -7.80 -7.63 5.51
CA THR A 90 -8.04 -8.18 4.16
C THR A 90 -6.77 -8.62 3.46
N HIS A 91 -5.58 -8.08 3.81
CA HIS A 91 -4.31 -8.44 3.18
C HIS A 91 -3.54 -9.51 3.95
N LEU A 92 -4.02 -9.95 5.13
CA LEU A 92 -3.34 -10.97 5.93
C LEU A 92 -3.09 -12.28 5.17
N HIS A 93 -4.03 -12.68 4.31
CA HIS A 93 -3.92 -13.91 3.52
C HIS A 93 -2.75 -13.89 2.51
N LEU A 94 -2.22 -12.71 2.19
CA LEU A 94 -1.06 -12.54 1.30
C LEU A 94 0.26 -12.81 2.03
N LEU A 95 0.31 -12.63 3.36
CA LEU A 95 1.52 -12.79 4.15
C LEU A 95 1.73 -14.27 4.50
N GLN A 96 2.28 -15.04 3.57
CA GLN A 96 2.55 -16.47 3.74
C GLN A 96 4.05 -16.75 3.81
N PRO A 97 4.53 -17.60 4.74
CA PRO A 97 5.90 -18.07 4.73
C PRO A 97 6.26 -18.72 3.38
N GLY A 98 7.44 -18.41 2.86
CA GLY A 98 7.91 -18.87 1.55
C GLY A 98 7.37 -18.08 0.35
N ALA A 99 6.41 -17.18 0.54
CA ALA A 99 5.90 -16.37 -0.57
C ALA A 99 6.94 -15.32 -1.02
N PRO A 100 7.27 -15.25 -2.32
CA PRO A 100 8.09 -14.17 -2.86
C PRO A 100 7.34 -12.84 -2.82
N CYS A 101 8.05 -11.75 -2.60
CA CYS A 101 7.49 -10.40 -2.54
C CYS A 101 8.45 -9.36 -3.11
N GLU A 102 7.86 -8.26 -3.56
CA GLU A 102 8.56 -7.09 -4.06
C GLU A 102 8.53 -6.00 -2.98
N LEU A 103 9.71 -5.50 -2.63
CA LEU A 103 9.91 -4.53 -1.57
C LEU A 103 10.47 -3.21 -2.12
N LEU A 104 10.08 -2.12 -1.48
CA LEU A 104 10.80 -0.86 -1.47
C LEU A 104 11.42 -0.67 -0.09
N ILE A 105 12.73 -0.50 -0.04
CA ILE A 105 13.50 -0.36 1.20
C ILE A 105 14.14 1.02 1.24
N ASP A 106 14.02 1.72 2.36
CA ASP A 106 14.75 2.97 2.60
C ASP A 106 16.26 2.66 2.68
N PRO A 107 17.11 3.25 1.82
CA PRO A 107 18.55 3.02 1.86
C PRO A 107 19.21 3.52 3.15
N ALA A 108 18.59 4.47 3.87
CA ALA A 108 19.11 5.00 5.13
C ALA A 108 18.77 4.10 6.34
N ASP A 109 17.64 3.39 6.27
CA ASP A 109 17.18 2.50 7.34
C ASP A 109 16.43 1.28 6.76
N PRO A 110 17.05 0.09 6.72
CA PRO A 110 16.45 -1.09 6.11
C PRO A 110 15.21 -1.61 6.85
N THR A 111 14.94 -1.13 8.08
CA THR A 111 13.71 -1.47 8.82
C THR A 111 12.50 -0.69 8.32
N ARG A 112 12.72 0.43 7.63
CA ARG A 112 11.72 1.22 6.90
C ARG A 112 11.56 0.65 5.50
N LEU A 113 10.53 -0.16 5.34
CA LEU A 113 10.27 -0.82 4.08
C LEU A 113 8.79 -0.92 3.81
N MET A 114 8.50 -1.22 2.55
CA MET A 114 7.16 -1.37 2.04
C MET A 114 7.11 -2.54 1.06
N VAL A 115 6.26 -3.49 1.34
CA VAL A 115 5.83 -4.49 0.36
C VAL A 115 4.96 -3.75 -0.66
N THR A 116 5.27 -3.95 -1.94
CA THR A 116 4.55 -3.40 -3.10
C THR A 116 3.75 -4.46 -3.84
N GLY A 117 4.20 -5.72 -3.74
CA GLY A 117 3.52 -6.85 -4.35
C GLY A 117 3.93 -8.15 -3.67
N VAL A 118 3.02 -9.11 -3.66
CA VAL A 118 3.27 -10.48 -3.19
C VAL A 118 2.90 -11.45 -4.28
N GLN A 119 3.83 -12.36 -4.58
CA GLN A 119 3.60 -13.43 -5.53
C GLN A 119 2.81 -14.54 -4.85
N ASN A 120 1.63 -14.84 -5.39
CA ASN A 120 0.81 -15.94 -4.89
C ASN A 120 1.36 -17.31 -5.34
N ALA A 121 0.73 -18.40 -4.87
CA ALA A 121 1.10 -19.76 -5.22
C ALA A 121 1.01 -20.08 -6.74
N PHE A 122 0.27 -19.27 -7.51
CA PHE A 122 0.14 -19.41 -8.97
C PHE A 122 1.19 -18.59 -9.73
N GLY A 123 2.13 -17.95 -9.02
CA GLY A 123 3.16 -17.12 -9.62
C GLY A 123 2.69 -15.73 -10.04
N VAL A 124 1.46 -15.33 -9.72
CA VAL A 124 0.90 -14.01 -10.04
C VAL A 124 1.26 -13.02 -8.93
N VAL A 125 1.85 -11.88 -9.31
CA VAL A 125 2.15 -10.78 -8.39
C VAL A 125 0.87 -9.99 -8.13
N VAL A 126 0.38 -10.08 -6.90
CA VAL A 126 -0.76 -9.30 -6.42
C VAL A 126 -0.21 -7.99 -5.85
N PRO A 127 -0.61 -6.82 -6.38
CA PRO A 127 -0.19 -5.54 -5.83
C PRO A 127 -0.73 -5.40 -4.40
N ALA A 128 0.15 -5.07 -3.47
CA ALA A 128 -0.17 -4.91 -2.07
C ALA A 128 0.72 -3.84 -1.48
N GLU A 129 0.13 -2.75 -0.98
CA GLU A 129 0.87 -1.68 -0.31
C GLU A 129 0.84 -1.92 1.20
N ILE A 130 1.84 -2.65 1.71
CA ILE A 130 1.94 -3.01 3.12
C ILE A 130 3.28 -2.53 3.62
N GLY A 131 3.32 -1.53 4.49
CA GLY A 131 4.60 -1.05 5.03
C GLY A 131 4.87 -1.39 6.47
N SER A 132 6.09 -1.10 6.87
CA SER A 132 6.58 -1.41 8.21
C SER A 132 6.06 -0.42 9.26
N SER A 133 5.96 -0.87 10.51
CA SER A 133 5.56 -0.02 11.65
C SER A 133 6.57 1.09 11.98
N HIS A 134 7.77 1.02 11.42
CA HIS A 134 8.83 2.03 11.57
C HIS A 134 8.66 3.21 10.62
N PHE A 135 7.67 3.11 9.73
CA PHE A 135 7.21 4.19 8.89
C PHE A 135 5.88 4.72 9.45
N ARG A 136 5.87 5.97 9.92
CA ARG A 136 4.61 6.67 10.23
C ARG A 136 4.05 7.19 8.91
N TRP A 137 2.90 6.67 8.52
CA TRP A 137 2.08 7.14 7.40
C TRP A 137 1.54 8.54 7.69
#